data_AF-A0A9E1QNR4-F1
#
_entry.id   AF-A0A9E1QNR4-F1
#
_cell.length_a   1.000
_cell.length_b   1.000
_cell.length_c   1.000
_cell.angle_alpha   90.00
_cell.angle_beta   90.00
_cell.angle_gamma   90.00
#
_symmetry.space_group_name_H-M   'P 1'
#
loop_
_entity.id
_entity.type
_entity.pdbx_description
1 polymer ?
#
loop_
_entity_poly.entity_id
_entity_poly.type
_entity_poly.pdbx_seq_one_letter_code
_entity_poly.pdbx_strand_id
1 'polypeptide(L)'
;QRGWPTWIKQLDLPSDCLPRIGIPGRPYGKLTPQLCRRWNIDPSSNPVQICHGTTDSIASSLAAGIENYGDAVTTLGTTLVLKVVADSPIYSPEHGVYSHRLGDRWLISGASNAGGGVLLEHFTLEEINQLGLKIDPTHPSGLDYYPLSSIGERFPIADPDYLPRLSPRPDKPHHFLQGILEGLTQIELEGYRLMTRLGAPTPKRILSAGGGTKNQAWMALREQHSPWPTFKAQTPEAAFGAALLGQSRV
;
A
#
# COMPACT_ATOMS: atom_id res chain seq x y z
N GLN A 1 9.50 22.40 7.73
CA GLN A 1 10.96 22.32 7.53
C GLN A 1 11.32 20.95 6.93
N ARG A 2 12.24 20.86 5.96
CA ARG A 2 12.73 19.57 5.41
C ARG A 2 14.13 19.32 5.97
N GLY A 3 14.23 18.60 7.08
CA GLY A 3 15.49 18.40 7.78
C GLY A 3 15.33 17.55 9.04
N TRP A 4 16.45 17.12 9.60
CA TRP A 4 16.47 16.43 10.88
C TRP A 4 15.90 17.31 11.99
N PRO A 5 15.00 16.79 12.85
CA PRO A 5 14.45 17.55 13.96
C PRO A 5 15.55 17.95 14.96
N THR A 6 15.34 19.06 15.67
CA THR A 6 16.36 19.63 16.58
C THR A 6 16.72 18.69 17.72
N TRP A 7 15.79 17.85 18.19
CA TRP A 7 16.05 16.89 19.26
C TRP A 7 17.10 15.84 18.87
N ILE A 8 17.32 15.55 17.58
CA ILE A 8 18.39 14.64 17.16
C ILE A 8 19.77 15.13 17.61
N LYS A 9 19.96 16.44 17.76
CA LYS A 9 21.22 17.02 18.28
C LYS A 9 21.48 16.66 19.75
N GLN A 10 20.47 16.15 20.46
CA GLN A 10 20.60 15.67 21.83
C GLN A 10 21.12 14.22 21.87
N LEU A 11 21.12 13.52 20.75
CA LEU A 11 21.77 12.22 20.62
C LEU A 11 23.27 12.44 20.47
N ASP A 12 24.08 11.61 21.15
CA ASP A 12 25.54 11.61 21.04
C ASP A 12 25.99 10.96 19.72
N LEU A 13 25.61 11.60 18.61
CA LEU A 13 25.90 11.19 17.25
C LEU A 13 26.97 12.11 16.64
N PRO A 14 27.91 11.58 15.86
CA PRO A 14 28.84 12.42 15.10
C PRO A 14 28.07 13.40 14.20
N SER A 15 28.51 14.65 14.14
CA SER A 15 27.80 15.74 13.42
C SER A 15 27.50 15.44 11.96
N ASP A 16 28.32 14.57 11.34
CA ASP A 16 28.31 14.30 9.90
C ASP A 16 27.81 12.88 9.59
N CYS A 17 27.32 12.12 10.58
CA CYS A 17 26.87 10.74 10.35
C CYS A 17 25.50 10.67 9.66
N LEU A 18 24.71 11.75 9.73
CA LEU A 18 23.39 11.81 9.11
C LEU A 18 23.50 12.36 7.67
N PRO A 19 22.89 11.68 6.69
CA PRO A 19 22.95 12.15 5.31
C PRO A 19 22.19 13.46 5.14
N ARG A 20 22.60 14.23 4.12
CA ARG A 20 21.79 15.34 3.62
C ARG A 20 20.52 14.78 3.00
N ILE A 21 19.37 15.33 3.40
CA ILE A 21 18.07 14.87 2.92
C ILE A 21 17.76 15.54 1.58
N GLY A 22 17.59 14.73 0.54
CA GLY A 22 17.13 15.16 -0.77
C GLY A 22 15.65 14.93 -1.00
N ILE A 23 15.11 15.55 -2.05
CA ILE A 23 13.72 15.35 -2.48
C ILE A 23 13.71 14.25 -3.55
N PRO A 24 12.91 13.18 -3.39
CA PRO A 24 12.79 12.14 -4.40
C PRO A 24 12.55 12.70 -5.81
N GLY A 25 13.22 12.13 -6.82
CA GLY A 25 13.15 12.56 -8.21
C GLY A 25 14.00 13.80 -8.55
N ARG A 26 14.53 14.54 -7.56
CA ARG A 26 15.42 15.67 -7.85
C ARG A 26 16.85 15.21 -8.13
N PRO A 27 17.59 15.93 -9.00
CA PRO A 27 18.99 15.62 -9.28
C PRO A 27 19.84 15.61 -8.01
N TYR A 28 20.58 14.52 -7.83
CA TYR A 28 21.58 14.35 -6.79
C TYR A 28 22.99 14.59 -7.33
N GLY A 29 23.28 14.06 -8.52
CA GLY A 29 24.60 14.17 -9.13
C GLY A 29 24.67 13.57 -10.53
N LYS A 30 25.88 13.39 -11.03
CA LYS A 30 26.17 12.77 -12.33
C LYS A 30 26.89 11.44 -12.11
N LEU A 31 26.84 10.57 -13.11
CA LEU A 31 27.72 9.40 -13.13
C LEU A 31 29.19 9.84 -13.13
N THR A 32 30.03 9.08 -12.44
CA THR A 32 31.48 9.32 -12.45
C THR A 32 32.06 8.92 -13.81
N PRO A 33 33.19 9.52 -14.26
CA PRO A 33 33.83 9.12 -15.51
C PRO A 33 34.17 7.62 -15.57
N GLN A 34 34.47 7.00 -14.43
CA GLN A 34 34.72 5.56 -14.32
C GLN A 34 33.47 4.73 -14.65
N LEU A 35 32.30 5.12 -14.12
CA LEU A 35 31.03 4.44 -14.40
C LEU A 35 30.59 4.68 -15.85
N CYS A 36 30.77 5.88 -16.38
CA CYS A 36 30.52 6.18 -17.80
C CYS A 36 31.31 5.25 -18.72
N ARG A 37 32.63 5.08 -18.47
CA ARG A 37 33.47 4.15 -19.24
C ARG A 37 33.02 2.69 -19.10
N ARG A 38 32.71 2.26 -17.87
CA ARG A 38 32.28 0.87 -17.60
C ARG A 38 30.99 0.50 -18.34
N TRP A 39 30.05 1.44 -18.46
CA TRP A 39 28.74 1.20 -19.09
C TRP A 39 28.63 1.73 -20.52
N ASN A 40 29.74 2.17 -21.12
CA ASN A 40 29.79 2.72 -22.46
C ASN A 40 28.80 3.89 -22.68
N ILE A 41 28.72 4.77 -21.70
CA ILE A 41 27.90 5.99 -21.74
C ILE A 41 28.83 7.17 -22.03
N ASP A 42 28.58 7.88 -23.13
CA ASP A 42 29.24 9.15 -23.41
C ASP A 42 28.47 10.29 -22.73
N PRO A 43 29.03 10.93 -21.69
CA PRO A 43 28.35 11.97 -20.94
C PRO A 43 28.14 13.27 -21.73
N SER A 44 28.82 13.44 -22.88
CA SER A 44 28.66 14.63 -23.73
C SER A 44 27.42 14.54 -24.63
N SER A 45 27.09 13.35 -25.12
CA SER A 45 25.92 13.08 -25.96
C SER A 45 24.71 12.57 -25.17
N ASN A 46 24.94 11.91 -24.02
CA ASN A 46 23.89 11.39 -23.13
C ASN A 46 24.20 11.74 -21.66
N PRO A 47 23.88 12.97 -21.21
CA PRO A 47 24.14 13.38 -19.85
C PRO A 47 23.21 12.67 -18.86
N VAL A 48 23.66 11.54 -18.31
CA VAL A 48 22.91 10.79 -17.30
C VAL A 48 23.00 11.47 -15.93
N GLN A 49 21.83 11.79 -15.38
CA GLN A 49 21.68 12.31 -14.03
C GLN A 49 21.31 11.20 -13.06
N ILE A 50 21.93 11.21 -11.89
CA ILE A 50 21.51 10.43 -10.73
C ILE A 50 20.53 11.30 -9.96
N CYS A 51 19.32 10.80 -9.72
CA CYS A 51 18.31 11.47 -8.90
C CYS A 51 18.18 10.81 -7.53
N HIS A 52 17.68 11.56 -6.55
CA HIS A 52 17.30 10.99 -5.26
C HIS A 52 16.19 9.95 -5.45
N GLY A 53 16.36 8.78 -4.83
CA GLY A 53 15.36 7.72 -4.82
C GLY A 53 14.26 7.94 -3.78
N THR A 54 13.49 6.88 -3.56
CA THR A 54 12.51 6.75 -2.48
C THR A 54 12.51 5.29 -2.00
N THR A 55 11.70 4.95 -1.01
CA THR A 55 11.52 3.55 -0.59
C THR A 55 10.67 2.78 -1.59
N ASP A 56 10.84 1.46 -1.63
CA ASP A 56 10.07 0.55 -2.48
C ASP A 56 8.55 0.74 -2.35
N SER A 57 8.03 0.87 -1.13
CA SER A 57 6.60 1.06 -0.86
C SER A 57 6.04 2.34 -1.49
N ILE A 58 6.80 3.44 -1.47
CA ILE A 58 6.39 4.70 -2.09
C ILE A 58 6.51 4.61 -3.61
N ALA A 59 7.56 3.99 -4.12
CA ALA A 59 7.75 3.79 -5.55
C ALA A 59 6.63 2.91 -6.14
N SER A 60 6.24 1.81 -5.49
CA SER A 60 5.10 0.99 -5.91
C SER A 60 3.77 1.76 -5.89
N SER A 61 3.61 2.67 -4.93
CA SER A 61 2.42 3.53 -4.86
C SER A 61 2.37 4.49 -6.06
N LEU A 62 3.50 5.09 -6.45
CA LEU A 62 3.63 5.89 -7.66
C LEU A 62 3.37 5.07 -8.92
N ALA A 63 3.92 3.87 -9.00
CA ALA A 63 3.71 2.95 -10.12
C ALA A 63 2.23 2.60 -10.30
N ALA A 64 1.49 2.51 -9.18
CA ALA A 64 0.05 2.26 -9.21
C ALA A 64 -0.75 3.40 -9.89
N GLY A 65 -0.20 4.61 -9.95
CA GLY A 65 -0.79 5.76 -10.63
C GLY A 65 -1.51 6.74 -9.70
N ILE A 66 -1.11 6.82 -8.42
CA ILE A 66 -1.61 7.86 -7.51
C ILE A 66 -1.06 9.23 -7.92
N GLU A 67 -1.93 10.24 -7.95
CA GLU A 67 -1.56 11.59 -8.36
C GLU A 67 -2.34 12.67 -7.59
N ASN A 68 -3.65 12.52 -7.45
CA ASN A 68 -4.49 13.59 -6.91
C ASN A 68 -4.79 13.38 -5.43
N TYR A 69 -5.09 14.45 -4.70
CA TYR A 69 -5.59 14.33 -3.32
C TYR A 69 -6.87 13.49 -3.29
N GLY A 70 -6.90 12.50 -2.39
CA GLY A 70 -7.94 11.48 -2.31
C GLY A 70 -7.71 10.28 -3.23
N ASP A 71 -6.67 10.26 -4.07
CA ASP A 71 -6.25 9.00 -4.69
C ASP A 71 -5.74 8.06 -3.59
N ALA A 72 -6.24 6.84 -3.62
CA ALA A 72 -5.86 5.81 -2.67
C ALA A 72 -5.29 4.59 -3.40
N VAL A 73 -4.44 3.84 -2.70
CA VAL A 73 -3.95 2.54 -3.15
C VAL A 73 -4.10 1.52 -2.03
N THR A 74 -4.65 0.35 -2.36
CA THR A 74 -4.67 -0.84 -1.51
C THR A 74 -3.75 -1.89 -2.11
N THR A 75 -2.74 -2.29 -1.35
CA THR A 75 -1.91 -3.45 -1.67
C THR A 75 -2.54 -4.69 -1.03
N LEU A 76 -3.09 -5.55 -1.88
CA LEU A 76 -3.64 -6.86 -1.53
C LEU A 76 -2.51 -7.90 -1.45
N GLY A 77 -1.66 -7.78 -0.43
CA GLY A 77 -0.53 -8.67 -0.17
C GLY A 77 -0.88 -9.79 0.79
N THR A 78 0.14 -10.41 1.41
CA THR A 78 -0.05 -11.29 2.59
C THR A 78 -0.84 -10.56 3.67
N THR A 79 -0.56 -9.27 3.83
CA THR A 79 -1.29 -8.29 4.63
C THR A 79 -1.95 -7.23 3.74
N LEU A 80 -2.91 -6.50 4.28
CA LEU A 80 -3.55 -5.35 3.64
C LEU A 80 -2.81 -4.07 4.00
N VAL A 81 -2.30 -3.36 2.99
CA VAL A 81 -1.69 -2.05 3.18
C VAL A 81 -2.47 -1.00 2.42
N LEU A 82 -2.97 0.00 3.15
CA LEU A 82 -3.78 1.07 2.61
C LEU A 82 -2.97 2.36 2.62
N LYS A 83 -3.11 3.14 1.55
CA LYS A 83 -2.53 4.47 1.46
C LYS A 83 -3.48 5.46 0.81
N VAL A 84 -3.44 6.72 1.24
CA VAL A 84 -4.19 7.83 0.62
C VAL A 84 -3.34 9.07 0.49
N VAL A 85 -3.45 9.76 -0.66
CA VAL A 85 -2.74 11.01 -0.94
C VAL A 85 -3.46 12.19 -0.27
N ALA A 86 -2.72 12.95 0.53
CA ALA A 86 -3.19 14.10 1.31
C ALA A 86 -2.30 15.33 1.14
N ASP A 87 -2.82 16.50 1.52
CA ASP A 87 -2.13 17.80 1.49
C ASP A 87 -1.34 18.09 2.78
N SER A 88 -1.65 17.36 3.84
CA SER A 88 -1.08 17.49 5.17
C SER A 88 -0.77 16.10 5.76
N PRO A 89 0.23 15.99 6.66
CA PRO A 89 0.53 14.72 7.28
C PRO A 89 -0.48 14.39 8.39
N ILE A 90 -0.86 13.12 8.47
CA ILE A 90 -1.67 12.54 9.53
C ILE A 90 -0.85 11.48 10.26
N TYR A 91 -0.91 11.50 11.59
CA TYR A 91 -0.23 10.55 12.45
C TYR A 91 -1.21 10.06 13.51
N SER A 92 -1.26 8.75 13.70
CA SER A 92 -1.94 8.15 14.85
C SER A 92 -1.08 6.99 15.34
N PRO A 93 -0.22 7.23 16.34
CA PRO A 93 0.65 6.19 16.91
C PRO A 93 -0.13 4.97 17.42
N GLU A 94 -1.30 5.20 18.03
CA GLU A 94 -2.24 4.18 18.51
C GLU A 94 -2.58 3.17 17.40
N HIS A 95 -3.08 3.66 16.28
CA HIS A 95 -3.45 2.85 15.11
C HIS A 95 -2.29 2.56 14.15
N GLY A 96 -1.05 2.93 14.50
CA GLY A 96 0.10 2.79 13.61
C GLY A 96 0.02 3.56 12.28
N VAL A 97 -0.86 4.57 12.17
CA VAL A 97 -1.00 5.38 10.96
C VAL A 97 0.14 6.39 10.90
N TYR A 98 0.84 6.42 9.77
CA TYR A 98 1.98 7.29 9.55
C TYR A 98 1.93 7.96 8.18
N SER A 99 2.63 9.07 8.03
CA SER A 99 2.71 9.83 6.79
C SER A 99 4.12 9.83 6.21
N HIS A 100 4.23 9.49 4.93
CA HIS A 100 5.46 9.71 4.17
C HIS A 100 5.29 10.91 3.24
N ARG A 101 6.28 11.80 3.18
CA ARG A 101 6.22 12.93 2.26
C ARG A 101 6.52 12.48 0.82
N LEU A 102 5.76 12.99 -0.15
CA LEU A 102 5.91 12.71 -1.57
C LEU A 102 5.79 14.02 -2.37
N GLY A 103 6.92 14.60 -2.77
CA GLY A 103 6.95 15.95 -3.33
C GLY A 103 6.45 16.96 -2.30
N ASP A 104 5.35 17.66 -2.60
CA ASP A 104 4.64 18.54 -1.68
C ASP A 104 3.37 17.92 -1.06
N ARG A 105 3.09 16.66 -1.41
CA ARG A 105 1.97 15.86 -0.90
C ARG A 105 2.44 14.93 0.21
N TRP A 106 1.48 14.28 0.86
CA TRP A 106 1.70 13.26 1.87
C TRP A 106 0.97 11.98 1.51
N LEU A 107 1.58 10.85 1.84
CA LEU A 107 1.00 9.53 1.67
C LEU A 107 0.72 8.95 3.05
N ILE A 108 -0.54 9.05 3.47
CA ILE A 108 -1.03 8.51 4.74
C ILE A 108 -1.12 7.00 4.58
N SER A 109 -0.53 6.24 5.49
CA SER A 109 -0.39 4.79 5.39
C SER A 109 -0.88 4.09 6.65
N GLY A 110 -1.53 2.95 6.49
CA GLY A 110 -1.98 2.04 7.56
C GLY A 110 -1.96 0.61 7.04
N ALA A 111 -1.71 -0.37 7.91
CA ALA A 111 -1.55 -1.76 7.52
C ALA A 111 -2.24 -2.71 8.51
N SER A 112 -3.15 -3.51 7.97
CA SER A 112 -3.86 -4.58 8.68
C SER A 112 -3.08 -5.88 8.60
N ASN A 113 -3.07 -6.66 9.68
CA ASN A 113 -2.49 -8.00 9.70
C ASN A 113 -3.29 -9.00 8.86
N ALA A 114 -4.59 -8.74 8.64
CA ALA A 114 -5.39 -9.51 7.68
C ALA A 114 -4.93 -9.25 6.25
N GLY A 115 -5.15 -10.22 5.35
CA GLY A 115 -4.81 -10.10 3.93
C GLY A 115 -4.85 -11.43 3.21
N GLY A 116 -4.11 -11.55 2.12
CA GLY A 116 -4.01 -12.78 1.33
C GLY A 116 -3.36 -13.96 2.05
N GLY A 117 -2.65 -13.73 3.17
CA GLY A 117 -2.03 -14.79 3.97
C GLY A 117 -3.06 -15.80 4.49
N VAL A 118 -4.15 -15.30 5.07
CA VAL A 118 -5.23 -16.13 5.63
C VAL A 118 -5.94 -16.98 4.57
N LEU A 119 -5.99 -16.50 3.32
CA LEU A 119 -6.55 -17.29 2.21
C LEU A 119 -5.69 -18.51 1.92
N LEU A 120 -4.37 -18.35 1.98
CA LEU A 120 -3.40 -19.41 1.68
C LEU A 120 -3.25 -20.46 2.80
N GLU A 121 -3.76 -20.17 3.99
CA GLU A 121 -3.87 -21.14 5.08
C GLU A 121 -5.03 -22.13 4.89
N HIS A 122 -5.99 -21.78 4.03
CA HIS A 122 -7.20 -22.57 3.82
C HIS A 122 -7.34 -23.11 2.41
N PHE A 123 -6.69 -22.48 1.43
CA PHE A 123 -6.85 -22.80 0.03
C PHE A 123 -5.53 -22.61 -0.72
N THR A 124 -5.29 -23.48 -1.70
CA THR A 124 -4.30 -23.25 -2.75
C THR A 124 -4.75 -22.13 -3.69
N LEU A 125 -3.81 -21.53 -4.43
CA LEU A 125 -4.15 -20.53 -5.46
C LEU A 125 -5.09 -21.09 -6.53
N GLU A 126 -4.97 -22.37 -6.86
CA GLU A 126 -5.85 -23.04 -7.82
C GLU A 126 -7.28 -23.14 -7.27
N GLU A 127 -7.45 -23.58 -6.02
CA GLU A 127 -8.76 -23.63 -5.37
C GLU A 127 -9.41 -22.25 -5.25
N ILE A 128 -8.64 -21.21 -4.88
CA ILE A 128 -9.15 -19.83 -4.82
C ILE A 128 -9.73 -19.42 -6.18
N ASN A 129 -9.02 -19.69 -7.27
CA ASN A 129 -9.47 -19.35 -8.61
C ASN A 129 -10.73 -20.16 -8.99
N GLN A 130 -10.74 -21.48 -8.76
CA GLN A 130 -11.87 -22.34 -9.13
C GLN A 130 -13.13 -22.08 -8.30
N LEU A 131 -12.99 -21.89 -6.98
CA LEU A 131 -14.10 -21.58 -6.08
C LEU A 131 -14.61 -20.16 -6.31
N GLY A 132 -13.73 -19.22 -6.63
CA GLY A 132 -14.07 -17.83 -6.94
C GLY A 132 -15.04 -17.70 -8.12
N LEU A 133 -15.00 -18.60 -9.10
CA LEU A 133 -15.95 -18.63 -10.21
C LEU A 133 -17.41 -18.90 -9.78
N LYS A 134 -17.62 -19.41 -8.56
CA LYS A 134 -18.94 -19.71 -8.00
C LYS A 134 -19.48 -18.60 -7.10
N ILE A 135 -18.68 -17.55 -6.86
CA ILE A 135 -19.05 -16.44 -5.99
C ILE A 135 -19.84 -15.43 -6.80
N ASP A 136 -21.05 -15.11 -6.34
CA ASP A 136 -21.82 -13.99 -6.84
C ASP A 136 -21.66 -12.81 -5.85
N PRO A 137 -20.96 -11.73 -6.24
CA PRO A 137 -20.70 -10.60 -5.34
C PRO A 137 -21.98 -9.86 -4.92
N THR A 138 -23.09 -10.03 -5.64
CA THR A 138 -24.37 -9.39 -5.33
C THR A 138 -25.15 -10.09 -4.22
N HIS A 139 -24.74 -11.30 -3.82
CA HIS A 139 -25.39 -12.11 -2.80
C HIS A 139 -24.46 -12.28 -1.60
N PRO A 140 -24.59 -11.46 -0.53
CA PRO A 140 -23.71 -11.54 0.63
C PRO A 140 -23.69 -12.92 1.28
N SER A 141 -22.53 -13.35 1.78
CA SER A 141 -22.40 -14.65 2.44
C SER A 141 -23.18 -14.73 3.76
N GLY A 142 -23.43 -13.58 4.41
CA GLY A 142 -24.01 -13.50 5.75
C GLY A 142 -23.03 -13.88 6.88
N LEU A 143 -21.75 -14.10 6.56
CA LEU A 143 -20.70 -14.44 7.52
C LEU A 143 -20.03 -13.16 8.02
N ASP A 144 -19.99 -12.96 9.33
CA ASP A 144 -19.27 -11.86 9.96
C ASP A 144 -17.85 -12.30 10.31
N TYR A 145 -16.97 -12.35 9.31
CA TYR A 145 -15.56 -12.73 9.52
C TYR A 145 -14.65 -11.53 9.72
N TYR A 146 -13.65 -11.73 10.59
CA TYR A 146 -12.46 -10.90 10.68
C TYR A 146 -11.24 -11.82 10.44
N PRO A 147 -10.82 -11.98 9.18
CA PRO A 147 -9.94 -13.08 8.77
C PRO A 147 -8.47 -12.76 9.06
N LEU A 148 -8.03 -13.07 10.28
CA LEU A 148 -6.64 -13.00 10.73
C LEU A 148 -6.00 -14.39 10.78
N SER A 149 -4.69 -14.46 10.51
CA SER A 149 -3.85 -15.66 10.67
C SER A 149 -3.48 -15.94 12.13
N SER A 150 -3.37 -14.89 12.95
CA SER A 150 -2.99 -14.97 14.35
C SER A 150 -3.69 -13.88 15.17
N ILE A 151 -3.63 -14.01 16.50
CA ILE A 151 -4.12 -12.99 17.41
C ILE A 151 -3.37 -11.67 17.19
N GLY A 152 -4.12 -10.57 17.22
CA GLY A 152 -3.62 -9.21 17.24
C GLY A 152 -3.83 -8.45 15.95
N GLU A 153 -4.32 -7.23 16.10
CA GLU A 153 -4.49 -6.26 15.03
C GLU A 153 -3.92 -4.89 15.44
N ARG A 154 -3.39 -4.16 14.46
CA ARG A 154 -2.86 -2.81 14.69
C ARG A 154 -3.69 -1.74 14.02
N PHE A 155 -4.27 -2.07 12.87
CA PHE A 155 -5.06 -1.17 12.04
C PHE A 155 -6.05 -2.01 11.24
N PRO A 156 -7.32 -1.59 11.07
CA PRO A 156 -7.93 -0.39 11.63
C PRO A 156 -8.28 -0.48 13.12
N ILE A 157 -8.21 -1.67 13.72
CA ILE A 157 -8.49 -1.87 15.15
C ILE A 157 -7.15 -1.98 15.88
N ALA A 158 -6.90 -1.09 16.84
CA ALA A 158 -5.69 -1.09 17.64
C ALA A 158 -5.88 -1.99 18.87
N ASP A 159 -5.76 -3.30 18.67
CA ASP A 159 -5.95 -4.29 19.74
C ASP A 159 -4.98 -5.48 19.55
N PRO A 160 -3.92 -5.60 20.38
CA PRO A 160 -2.95 -6.68 20.28
C PRO A 160 -3.54 -8.06 20.61
N ASP A 161 -4.70 -8.13 21.25
CA ASP A 161 -5.40 -9.36 21.62
C ASP A 161 -6.60 -9.67 20.70
N TYR A 162 -6.77 -8.90 19.62
CA TYR A 162 -7.89 -9.06 18.71
C TYR A 162 -7.90 -10.45 18.05
N LEU A 163 -8.98 -11.20 18.26
CA LEU A 163 -9.06 -12.61 17.86
C LEU A 163 -9.46 -12.78 16.38
N PRO A 164 -8.85 -13.76 15.66
CA PRO A 164 -9.37 -14.20 14.38
C PRO A 164 -10.83 -14.67 14.48
N ARG A 165 -11.68 -14.22 13.55
CA ARG A 165 -13.08 -14.65 13.46
C ARG A 165 -13.35 -15.27 12.10
N LEU A 166 -13.38 -16.60 12.06
CA LEU A 166 -13.59 -17.45 10.87
C LEU A 166 -14.65 -18.54 11.11
N SER A 167 -15.54 -18.34 12.08
CA SER A 167 -16.64 -19.23 12.43
C SER A 167 -17.99 -18.52 12.37
N PRO A 168 -19.07 -19.20 11.97
CA PRO A 168 -19.17 -20.63 11.65
C PRO A 168 -18.64 -20.97 10.25
N ARG A 169 -17.86 -22.05 10.10
CA ARG A 169 -17.38 -22.50 8.79
C ARG A 169 -18.48 -23.26 8.04
N PRO A 170 -19.01 -22.75 6.90
CA PRO A 170 -20.04 -23.44 6.14
C PRO A 170 -19.49 -24.67 5.40
N ASP A 171 -20.35 -25.65 5.13
CA ASP A 171 -19.98 -26.88 4.39
C ASP A 171 -19.54 -26.60 2.95
N LYS A 172 -20.06 -25.53 2.34
CA LYS A 172 -19.75 -25.14 0.96
C LYS A 172 -18.44 -24.34 0.92
N PRO A 173 -17.35 -24.83 0.29
CA PRO A 173 -16.06 -24.14 0.34
C PRO A 173 -16.03 -22.77 -0.34
N HIS A 174 -16.81 -22.57 -1.41
CA HIS A 174 -16.94 -21.26 -2.07
C HIS A 174 -17.65 -20.23 -1.19
N HIS A 175 -18.59 -20.67 -0.34
CA HIS A 175 -19.29 -19.82 0.61
C HIS A 175 -18.35 -19.41 1.76
N PHE A 176 -17.49 -20.34 2.23
CA PHE A 176 -16.42 -20.01 3.18
C PHE A 176 -15.42 -19.02 2.59
N LEU A 177 -14.95 -19.25 1.35
CA LEU A 177 -14.07 -18.34 0.63
C LEU A 177 -14.71 -16.95 0.51
N GLN A 178 -15.98 -16.87 0.11
CA GLN A 178 -16.70 -15.61 0.00
C GLN A 178 -16.73 -14.83 1.31
N GLY A 179 -17.03 -15.48 2.44
CA GLY A 179 -17.01 -14.83 3.76
C GLY A 179 -15.64 -14.25 4.12
N ILE A 180 -14.54 -14.94 3.77
CA ILE A 180 -13.19 -14.41 3.98
C ILE A 180 -12.96 -13.17 3.11
N LEU A 181 -13.30 -13.23 1.83
CA LEU A 181 -13.09 -12.12 0.90
C LEU A 181 -13.94 -10.90 1.29
N GLU A 182 -15.18 -11.10 1.71
CA GLU A 182 -16.06 -10.05 2.24
C GLU A 182 -15.47 -9.43 3.51
N GLY A 183 -15.00 -10.24 4.46
CA GLY A 183 -14.32 -9.75 5.67
C GLY A 183 -13.09 -8.90 5.36
N LEU A 184 -12.23 -9.36 4.43
CA LEU A 184 -11.07 -8.58 3.96
C LEU A 184 -11.48 -7.26 3.31
N THR A 185 -12.54 -7.28 2.49
CA THR A 185 -13.09 -6.06 1.88
C THR A 185 -13.63 -5.11 2.95
N GLN A 186 -14.33 -5.59 3.99
CA GLN A 186 -14.80 -4.70 5.06
C GLN A 186 -13.64 -4.09 5.85
N ILE A 187 -12.59 -4.86 6.16
CA ILE A 187 -11.37 -4.35 6.83
C ILE A 187 -10.73 -3.21 6.01
N GLU A 188 -10.64 -3.36 4.68
CA GLU A 188 -10.17 -2.29 3.78
C GLU A 188 -11.03 -1.03 3.91
N LEU A 189 -12.36 -1.17 3.83
CA LEU A 189 -13.27 -0.02 3.91
C LEU A 189 -13.23 0.67 5.27
N GLU A 190 -13.15 -0.10 6.36
CA GLU A 190 -12.96 0.42 7.72
C GLU A 190 -11.64 1.16 7.88
N GLY A 191 -10.56 0.64 7.27
CA GLY A 191 -9.26 1.29 7.22
C GLY A 191 -9.33 2.68 6.58
N TYR A 192 -9.95 2.80 5.41
CA TYR A 192 -10.12 4.11 4.78
C TYR A 192 -11.03 5.04 5.58
N ARG A 193 -12.14 4.54 6.14
CA ARG A 193 -13.02 5.34 7.01
C ARG A 193 -12.28 5.84 8.24
N LEU A 194 -11.44 5.01 8.87
CA LEU A 194 -10.60 5.42 9.98
C LEU A 194 -9.62 6.52 9.56
N MET A 195 -8.90 6.34 8.45
CA MET A 195 -7.99 7.38 7.95
C MET A 195 -8.72 8.71 7.72
N THR A 196 -9.93 8.67 7.17
CA THR A 196 -10.76 9.88 7.00
C THR A 196 -11.15 10.51 8.33
N ARG A 197 -11.57 9.71 9.33
CA ARG A 197 -11.84 10.22 10.69
C ARG A 197 -10.62 10.87 11.35
N LEU A 198 -9.42 10.36 11.04
CA LEU A 198 -8.15 10.91 11.53
C LEU A 198 -7.72 12.19 10.78
N GLY A 199 -8.47 12.62 9.75
CA GLY A 199 -8.24 13.86 9.00
C GLY A 199 -7.65 13.67 7.60
N ALA A 200 -7.46 12.43 7.12
CA ALA A 200 -7.09 12.22 5.73
C ALA A 200 -8.27 12.54 4.80
N PRO A 201 -8.02 12.91 3.52
CA PRO A 201 -9.09 13.06 2.55
C PRO A 201 -9.88 11.76 2.38
N THR A 202 -11.19 11.86 2.18
CA THR A 202 -12.01 10.74 1.71
C THR A 202 -11.47 10.24 0.37
N PRO A 203 -11.31 8.92 0.16
CA PRO A 203 -10.91 8.39 -1.13
C PRO A 203 -11.85 8.86 -2.25
N LYS A 204 -11.28 9.16 -3.42
CA LYS A 204 -12.02 9.44 -4.66
C LYS A 204 -11.99 8.25 -5.61
N ARG A 205 -10.94 7.45 -5.52
CA ARG A 205 -10.73 6.18 -6.20
C ARG A 205 -9.71 5.36 -5.44
N ILE A 206 -9.78 4.04 -5.58
CA ILE A 206 -8.83 3.10 -4.98
C ILE A 206 -8.15 2.30 -6.09
N LEU A 207 -6.83 2.43 -6.19
CA LEU A 207 -5.98 1.61 -7.05
C LEU A 207 -5.57 0.35 -6.31
N SER A 208 -5.58 -0.78 -6.99
CA SER A 208 -5.38 -2.09 -6.37
C SER A 208 -4.08 -2.69 -6.87
N ALA A 209 -3.19 -3.02 -5.94
CA ALA A 209 -1.88 -3.63 -6.19
C ALA A 209 -1.73 -4.94 -5.42
N GLY A 210 -0.64 -5.67 -5.66
CA GLY A 210 -0.34 -6.93 -4.95
C GLY A 210 -0.98 -8.18 -5.57
N GLY A 211 -0.64 -9.34 -4.99
CA GLY A 211 -1.02 -10.65 -5.51
C GLY A 211 -2.53 -10.88 -5.54
N GLY A 212 -3.27 -10.32 -4.58
CA GLY A 212 -4.74 -10.42 -4.51
C GLY A 212 -5.47 -9.85 -5.73
N THR A 213 -4.83 -8.98 -6.52
CA THR A 213 -5.40 -8.45 -7.78
C THR A 213 -5.56 -9.51 -8.89
N LYS A 214 -5.05 -10.72 -8.68
CA LYS A 214 -5.26 -11.89 -9.55
C LYS A 214 -6.55 -12.64 -9.19
N ASN A 215 -7.05 -12.48 -7.96
CA ASN A 215 -8.31 -13.07 -7.51
C ASN A 215 -9.49 -12.23 -8.02
N GLN A 216 -10.16 -12.72 -9.06
CA GLN A 216 -11.26 -12.01 -9.71
C GLN A 216 -12.47 -11.83 -8.79
N ALA A 217 -12.80 -12.84 -7.98
CA ALA A 217 -13.91 -12.75 -7.03
C ALA A 217 -13.67 -11.68 -5.96
N TRP A 218 -12.43 -11.58 -5.46
CA TRP A 218 -12.07 -10.54 -4.51
C TRP A 218 -12.16 -9.13 -5.13
N MET A 219 -11.65 -8.98 -6.35
CA MET A 219 -11.76 -7.71 -7.08
C MET A 219 -13.23 -7.30 -7.30
N ALA A 220 -14.09 -8.24 -7.69
CA ALA A 220 -15.52 -7.99 -7.89
C ALA A 220 -16.25 -7.65 -6.58
N LEU A 221 -15.95 -8.33 -5.47
CA LEU A 221 -16.51 -8.02 -4.16
C LEU A 221 -16.11 -6.62 -3.68
N ARG A 222 -14.85 -6.22 -3.91
CA ARG A 222 -14.38 -4.85 -3.60
C ARG A 222 -15.10 -3.81 -4.43
N GLU A 223 -15.26 -4.03 -5.73
CA GLU A 223 -16.01 -3.13 -6.61
C GLU A 223 -17.48 -3.00 -6.20
N GLN A 224 -18.12 -4.11 -5.84
CA GLN A 224 -19.52 -4.15 -5.43
C GLN A 224 -19.80 -3.42 -4.10
N HIS A 225 -18.91 -3.54 -3.12
CA HIS A 225 -19.14 -3.05 -1.75
C HIS A 225 -18.46 -1.71 -1.45
N SER A 226 -17.46 -1.32 -2.24
CA SER A 226 -16.76 -0.06 -2.04
C SER A 226 -17.66 1.12 -2.43
N PRO A 227 -17.79 2.15 -1.57
CA PRO A 227 -18.46 3.39 -1.95
C PRO A 227 -17.60 4.24 -2.90
N TRP A 228 -16.37 3.82 -3.19
CA TRP A 228 -15.42 4.51 -4.06
C TRP A 228 -15.04 3.63 -5.25
N PRO A 229 -14.91 4.20 -6.46
CA PRO A 229 -14.46 3.46 -7.64
C PRO A 229 -13.13 2.73 -7.40
N THR A 230 -13.10 1.43 -7.68
CA THR A 230 -11.90 0.60 -7.54
C THR A 230 -11.33 0.24 -8.90
N PHE A 231 -10.02 0.36 -9.06
CA PHE A 231 -9.32 0.02 -10.30
C PHE A 231 -8.12 -0.88 -10.00
N LYS A 232 -7.72 -1.69 -10.96
CA LYS A 232 -6.42 -2.37 -10.91
C LYS A 232 -5.31 -1.38 -11.28
N ALA A 233 -4.23 -1.36 -10.52
CA ALA A 233 -3.03 -0.62 -10.86
C ALA A 233 -2.46 -1.09 -12.21
N GLN A 234 -1.99 -0.15 -13.04
CA GLN A 234 -1.37 -0.49 -14.33
C GLN A 234 -0.10 -1.34 -14.14
N THR A 235 0.72 -0.98 -13.15
CA THR A 235 1.87 -1.77 -12.72
C THR A 235 2.17 -1.49 -11.23
N PRO A 236 2.40 -2.53 -10.40
CA PRO A 236 2.79 -2.33 -9.01
C PRO A 236 4.33 -2.28 -8.82
N GLU A 237 5.11 -2.39 -9.90
CA GLU A 237 6.56 -2.56 -9.83
C GLU A 237 7.27 -1.29 -9.32
N ALA A 238 7.97 -1.41 -8.19
CA ALA A 238 8.71 -0.30 -7.59
C ALA A 238 9.74 0.30 -8.55
N ALA A 239 10.37 -0.53 -9.39
CA ALA A 239 11.33 -0.07 -10.40
C ALA A 239 10.68 0.89 -11.42
N PHE A 240 9.41 0.64 -11.80
CA PHE A 240 8.67 1.54 -12.68
C PHE A 240 8.38 2.88 -11.99
N GLY A 241 7.97 2.85 -10.72
CA GLY A 241 7.79 4.06 -9.92
C GLY A 241 9.08 4.87 -9.75
N ALA A 242 10.22 4.20 -9.58
CA ALA A 242 11.52 4.85 -9.55
C ALA A 242 11.89 5.49 -10.91
N ALA A 243 11.53 4.85 -12.02
CA ALA A 243 11.69 5.44 -13.35
C ALA A 243 10.81 6.68 -13.56
N LEU A 244 9.56 6.67 -13.04
CA LEU A 244 8.68 7.85 -13.06
C LEU A 244 9.28 9.04 -12.29
N LEU A 245 9.91 8.77 -11.14
CA LEU A 245 10.65 9.79 -10.38
C LEU A 245 11.81 10.37 -11.19
N GLY A 246 12.58 9.52 -11.88
CA GLY A 246 13.69 9.96 -12.74
C GLY A 246 13.24 10.88 -13.87
N GLN A 247 12.01 10.71 -14.38
CA GLN A 247 11.41 11.59 -15.39
C GLN A 247 10.84 12.91 -14.84
N SER A 248 10.96 13.17 -13.53
CA SER A 248 10.37 14.34 -12.85
C SER A 248 8.85 14.46 -13.00
N ARG A 249 8.12 13.33 -13.11
CA ARG A 249 6.65 13.31 -13.23
C ARG A 249 5.91 13.33 -11.88
N VAL A 250 6.57 13.72 -10.78
CA VAL A 250 6.07 13.53 -9.39
C VAL A 250 6.29 14.76 -8.52
#